data_AF-F8IEM5-F1
#
_entry.id   AF-F8IEM5-F1
#
_cell.length_a   1.000
_cell.length_b   1.000
_cell.length_c   1.000
_cell.angle_alpha   90.00
_cell.angle_beta   90.00
_cell.angle_gamma   90.00
#
_symmetry.space_group_name_H-M   'P 1'
#
loop_
_entity.id
_entity.type
_entity.pdbx_description
1 polymer ?
#
loop_
_entity_poly.entity_id
_entity_poly.type
_entity_poly.pdbx_seq_one_letter_code
_entity_poly.pdbx_strand_id
1 'polypeptide(L)'
;MKTLAAIRMGLSDNLIVRAADVTLKERRQLVLVVREAPLHELHLENMHALARAGAVIFPPVLGFYHRPRTLDDVIDHVVGRILDQFGLSMPVPRWGEPAPQGGASNESTPL
;
A
#
# COMPACT_ATOMS: atom_id res chain seq x y z
N MET A 1 7.80 -6.54 9.99
CA MET A 1 8.69 -7.44 9.20
C MET A 1 8.47 -8.94 9.43
N LYS A 2 8.07 -9.39 10.64
CA LYS A 2 7.73 -10.80 10.92
C LYS A 2 6.80 -11.45 9.88
N THR A 3 5.67 -10.81 9.57
CA THR A 3 4.67 -11.35 8.63
C THR A 3 5.24 -11.49 7.21
N LEU A 4 6.02 -10.52 6.72
CA LEU A 4 6.68 -10.57 5.42
C LEU A 4 7.60 -11.80 5.32
N ALA A 5 8.44 -12.03 6.34
CA ALA A 5 9.33 -13.19 6.39
C ALA A 5 8.54 -14.50 6.45
N ALA A 6 7.48 -14.56 7.26
CA ALA A 6 6.64 -15.75 7.37
C ALA A 6 5.93 -16.11 6.06
N ILE A 7 5.47 -15.11 5.29
CA ILE A 7 4.89 -15.32 3.96
C ILE A 7 5.96 -15.82 2.98
N ARG A 8 7.15 -15.19 2.95
CA ARG A 8 8.27 -15.63 2.10
C ARG A 8 8.65 -17.08 2.37
N MET A 9 8.66 -17.49 3.64
CA MET A 9 9.03 -18.85 4.05
C MET A 9 7.88 -19.86 3.92
N GLY A 10 6.65 -19.44 3.63
CA GLY A 10 5.49 -20.33 3.52
C GLY A 10 5.06 -20.98 4.84
N LEU A 11 5.41 -20.39 6.00
CA LEU A 11 5.21 -21.01 7.32
C LEU A 11 3.74 -21.34 7.64
N SER A 12 2.80 -20.53 7.13
CA SER A 12 1.35 -20.71 7.33
C SER A 12 0.94 -20.95 8.80
N ASP A 13 1.63 -20.28 9.74
CA ASP A 13 1.48 -20.43 11.18
C ASP A 13 0.20 -19.77 11.76
N ASN A 14 -0.46 -18.93 10.96
CA ASN A 14 -1.74 -18.31 11.27
C ASN A 14 -2.55 -18.03 9.99
N LEU A 15 -3.80 -17.62 10.15
CA LEU A 15 -4.71 -17.39 9.03
C LEU A 15 -4.23 -16.30 8.06
N ILE A 16 -3.58 -15.24 8.54
CA ILE A 16 -3.10 -14.15 7.68
C ILE A 16 -2.02 -14.66 6.72
N VAL A 17 -1.01 -15.37 7.27
CA VAL A 17 0.08 -15.93 6.48
C VAL A 17 -0.45 -17.01 5.53
N ARG A 18 -1.36 -17.86 6.01
CA ARG A 18 -2.00 -18.89 5.18
C ARG A 18 -2.85 -18.30 4.04
N ALA A 19 -3.58 -17.22 4.30
CA ALA A 19 -4.36 -16.54 3.26
C ALA A 19 -3.45 -15.93 2.19
N ALA A 20 -2.32 -15.34 2.56
CA ALA A 20 -1.32 -14.83 1.62
C ALA A 20 -0.70 -15.97 0.78
N ASP A 21 -0.35 -17.09 1.41
CA ASP A 21 0.15 -18.29 0.74
C ASP A 21 -0.86 -18.86 -0.28
N VAL A 22 -2.13 -18.96 0.11
CA VAL A 22 -3.21 -19.36 -0.81
C VAL A 22 -3.40 -18.34 -1.94
N THR A 23 -3.27 -17.05 -1.66
CA THR A 23 -3.39 -15.99 -2.67
C THR A 23 -2.29 -16.14 -3.73
N LEU A 24 -1.05 -16.39 -3.30
CA LEU A 24 0.09 -16.61 -4.19
C LEU A 24 -0.06 -17.90 -5.02
N LYS A 25 -0.41 -19.03 -4.40
CA LYS A 25 -0.52 -20.31 -5.14
C LYS A 25 -1.63 -20.30 -6.19
N GLU A 26 -2.73 -19.60 -5.92
CA GLU A 26 -3.86 -19.42 -6.85
C GLU A 26 -3.61 -18.30 -7.87
N ARG A 27 -2.41 -17.70 -7.89
CA ARG A 27 -2.05 -16.56 -8.76
C ARG A 27 -3.05 -15.40 -8.66
N ARG A 28 -3.57 -15.18 -7.46
CA ARG A 28 -4.43 -14.02 -7.15
C ARG A 28 -3.55 -12.86 -6.73
N GLN A 29 -4.08 -11.65 -6.89
CA GLN A 29 -3.35 -10.45 -6.54
C GLN A 29 -3.13 -10.35 -5.03
N LEU A 30 -1.87 -10.22 -4.62
CA LEU A 30 -1.45 -9.96 -3.24
C LEU A 30 -0.68 -8.63 -3.19
N VAL A 31 -1.17 -7.68 -2.40
CA VAL A 31 -0.47 -6.40 -2.14
C VAL A 31 0.03 -6.41 -0.70
N LEU A 32 1.33 -6.17 -0.52
CA LEU A 32 1.98 -6.13 0.79
C LEU A 32 2.41 -4.70 1.10
N VAL A 33 1.75 -4.09 2.08
CA VAL A 33 2.06 -2.72 2.52
C VAL A 33 3.15 -2.76 3.59
N VAL A 34 4.41 -2.69 3.15
CA VAL A 34 5.57 -2.91 4.03
C VAL A 34 6.02 -1.60 4.68
N ARG A 35 5.84 -1.47 6.00
CA ARG A 35 6.21 -0.28 6.77
C ARG A 35 7.36 -0.59 7.75
N GLU A 36 8.57 -0.16 7.42
CA GLU A 36 9.78 -0.26 8.27
C GLU A 36 10.85 0.73 7.78
N ALA A 37 11.66 1.27 8.68
CA ALA A 37 12.84 2.07 8.33
C ALA A 37 13.83 2.13 9.52
N PRO A 38 15.15 1.93 9.31
CA PRO A 38 15.81 1.55 8.05
C PRO A 38 15.58 0.08 7.66
N LEU A 39 15.82 -0.23 6.39
CA LEU A 39 15.77 -1.60 5.89
C LEU A 39 17.16 -2.24 6.01
N HIS A 40 17.20 -3.49 6.45
CA HIS A 40 18.41 -4.31 6.34
C HIS A 40 18.23 -5.35 5.24
N GLU A 41 19.32 -6.04 4.89
CA GLU A 41 19.40 -6.97 3.76
C GLU A 41 18.26 -8.01 3.74
N LEU A 42 17.96 -8.66 4.86
CA LEU A 42 16.90 -9.66 4.92
C LEU A 42 15.50 -9.09 4.62
N HIS A 43 15.24 -7.83 4.96
CA HIS A 43 13.98 -7.18 4.57
C HIS A 43 13.89 -7.07 3.05
N LEU A 44 14.99 -6.65 2.41
CA LEU A 44 15.07 -6.48 0.96
C LEU A 44 14.99 -7.82 0.24
N GLU A 45 15.69 -8.85 0.70
CA GLU A 45 15.62 -10.20 0.13
C GLU A 45 14.21 -10.78 0.20
N ASN A 46 13.53 -10.64 1.34
CA ASN A 46 12.16 -11.14 1.49
C ASN A 46 11.20 -10.39 0.55
N MET A 47 11.31 -9.06 0.47
CA MET A 47 10.51 -8.26 -0.47
C MET A 47 10.81 -8.63 -1.92
N HIS A 48 12.08 -8.81 -2.28
CA HIS A 48 12.49 -9.16 -3.63
C HIS A 48 11.97 -10.55 -4.05
N ALA A 49 12.10 -11.55 -3.17
CA ALA A 49 11.59 -12.90 -3.42
C ALA A 49 10.08 -12.91 -3.64
N LEU A 50 9.33 -12.18 -2.82
CA LEU A 50 7.88 -12.08 -2.94
C LEU A 50 7.44 -11.28 -4.16
N ALA A 51 8.17 -10.22 -4.53
CA ALA A 51 7.95 -9.49 -5.77
C ALA A 51 8.12 -10.42 -7.00
N ARG A 52 9.16 -11.25 -7.01
CA ARG A 52 9.36 -12.26 -8.07
C ARG A 52 8.29 -13.35 -8.10
N ALA A 53 7.68 -13.65 -6.95
CA ALA A 53 6.56 -14.58 -6.85
C ALA A 53 5.20 -13.98 -7.30
N GLY A 54 5.16 -12.69 -7.67
CA GLY A 54 3.97 -12.01 -8.16
C GLY A 54 3.21 -11.18 -7.12
N ALA A 55 3.74 -11.02 -5.90
CA ALA A 55 3.20 -10.05 -4.95
C ALA A 55 3.60 -8.62 -5.34
N VAL A 56 2.71 -7.66 -5.11
CA VAL A 56 3.03 -6.23 -5.19
C VAL A 56 3.61 -5.79 -3.85
N ILE A 57 4.86 -5.35 -3.84
CA ILE A 57 5.49 -4.75 -2.66
C ILE A 57 5.21 -3.24 -2.70
N PHE A 58 4.38 -2.77 -1.78
CA PHE A 58 3.93 -1.39 -1.74
C PHE A 58 4.31 -0.73 -0.40
N PRO A 59 5.54 -0.25 -0.22
CA PRO A 59 5.85 0.54 0.98
C PRO A 59 4.99 1.82 0.98
N PRO A 60 4.44 2.26 2.13
CA PRO A 60 3.65 3.48 2.22
C PRO A 60 4.58 4.71 2.17
N VAL A 61 5.14 4.96 0.98
CA VAL A 61 6.00 6.11 0.70
C VAL A 61 5.10 7.30 0.39
N LEU A 62 5.22 8.34 1.22
CA LEU A 62 4.39 9.52 1.16
C LEU A 62 4.82 10.42 -0.01
N GLY A 63 3.90 10.70 -0.92
CA GLY A 63 4.10 11.67 -2.00
C GLY A 63 3.61 13.05 -1.60
N PHE A 64 4.43 14.09 -1.74
CA PHE A 64 4.06 15.48 -1.39
C PHE A 64 3.80 16.37 -2.62
N TYR A 65 3.83 15.78 -3.82
CA TYR A 65 3.66 16.53 -5.08
C TYR A 65 2.28 17.20 -5.21
N HIS A 66 1.26 16.70 -4.50
CA HIS A 66 -0.09 17.25 -4.49
C HIS A 66 -0.29 18.32 -3.40
N ARG A 67 0.77 18.72 -2.67
CA ARG A 67 0.74 19.74 -1.61
C ARG A 67 -0.39 19.51 -0.60
N PRO A 68 -0.41 18.36 0.10
CA PRO A 68 -1.42 18.06 1.10
C PRO A 68 -1.46 19.15 2.18
N ARG A 69 -2.66 19.50 2.64
CA ARG A 69 -2.88 20.48 3.72
C ARG A 69 -3.10 19.79 5.05
N THR A 70 -3.58 18.56 5.04
CA THR A 70 -3.89 17.76 6.23
C THR A 70 -3.12 16.44 6.22
N LEU A 71 -3.05 15.79 7.39
CA LEU A 71 -2.53 14.43 7.49
C LEU A 71 -3.45 13.44 6.76
N ASP A 72 -4.76 13.68 6.78
CA ASP A 72 -5.75 12.85 6.10
C ASP A 72 -5.51 12.88 4.59
N ASP A 73 -5.19 14.03 3.99
CA ASP A 73 -4.85 14.13 2.56
C ASP A 73 -3.68 13.19 2.19
N VAL A 74 -2.68 13.08 3.08
CA VAL A 74 -1.51 12.20 2.88
C VAL A 74 -1.89 10.73 2.99
N ILE A 75 -2.71 10.39 3.99
CA ILE A 75 -3.20 9.02 4.21
C ILE A 75 -4.09 8.59 3.05
N ASP A 76 -5.05 9.42 2.67
CA ASP A 76 -5.97 9.18 1.56
C ASP A 76 -5.21 8.97 0.26
N HIS A 77 -4.14 9.74 0.03
CA HIS A 77 -3.28 9.52 -1.13
C HIS A 77 -2.67 8.10 -1.14
N VAL A 78 -2.10 7.65 -0.01
CA VAL A 78 -1.53 6.30 0.10
C VAL A 78 -2.60 5.23 -0.07
N VAL A 79 -3.77 5.39 0.56
CA VAL A 79 -4.88 4.43 0.45
C VAL A 79 -5.40 4.38 -0.98
N GLY A 80 -5.54 5.52 -1.66
CA GLY A 80 -5.92 5.60 -3.07
C GLY A 80 -4.97 4.81 -3.96
N ARG A 81 -3.65 4.92 -3.74
CA ARG A 81 -2.65 4.14 -4.49
C ARG A 81 -2.68 2.64 -4.20
N ILE A 82 -3.08 2.23 -2.99
CA ILE A 82 -3.33 0.83 -2.64
C ILE A 82 -4.58 0.31 -3.36
N LEU A 83 -5.67 1.08 -3.34
CA LEU A 83 -6.92 0.75 -4.03
C LEU A 83 -6.74 0.65 -5.54
N ASP A 84 -5.93 1.54 -6.13
CA ASP A 84 -5.57 1.52 -7.55
C ASP A 84 -5.00 0.15 -7.96
N GLN A 85 -4.26 -0.54 -7.08
CA GLN A 85 -3.74 -1.88 -7.39
C GLN A 85 -4.88 -2.86 -7.66
N PHE A 86 -5.99 -2.75 -6.93
CA PHE A 86 -7.16 -3.63 -7.07
C PHE A 86 -8.15 -3.13 -8.13
N GLY A 87 -7.82 -2.08 -8.89
CA GLY A 87 -8.73 -1.47 -9.86
C GLY A 87 -9.90 -0.72 -9.19
N LEU A 88 -9.75 -0.36 -7.91
CA LEU A 88 -10.75 0.38 -7.15
C LEU A 88 -10.39 1.87 -7.17
N SER A 89 -11.30 2.70 -7.66
CA SER A 89 -11.06 4.14 -7.79
C SER A 89 -11.49 4.90 -6.54
N MET A 90 -10.64 5.80 -6.06
CA MET A 90 -10.95 6.81 -5.04
C MET A 90 -10.66 8.21 -5.60
N PRO A 91 -11.45 9.24 -5.25
CA PRO A 91 -11.26 10.60 -5.75
C PRO A 91 -10.10 11.30 -5.04
N VAL A 92 -8.87 10.84 -5.28
CA VAL A 92 -7.65 11.45 -4.76
C VAL A 92 -6.89 12.17 -5.87
N PRO A 93 -6.19 13.29 -5.59
CA PRO A 93 -5.37 13.97 -6.59
C PRO A 93 -4.30 13.04 -7.17
N ARG A 94 -4.21 12.98 -8.50
CA ARG A 94 -3.21 12.21 -9.23
C ARG A 94 -2.28 13.12 -10.01
N TRP A 95 -1.04 12.67 -10.20
CA TRP A 95 -0.06 13.42 -10.96
C TRP A 95 -0.53 13.60 -12.42
N GLY A 96 -0.59 14.84 -12.89
CA GLY A 96 -0.98 15.16 -14.26
C GLY A 96 -2.48 15.12 -14.56
N GLU A 97 -3.31 14.77 -13.59
CA GLU A 97 -4.77 14.81 -13.71
C GLU A 97 -5.33 16.08 -13.04
N PRO A 98 -6.39 16.69 -13.60
CA PRO A 98 -7.10 17.76 -12.91
C PRO A 98 -7.66 17.23 -11.59
N ALA A 99 -7.70 18.10 -10.57
CA ALA A 99 -8.22 17.72 -9.26
C ALA A 99 -9.64 17.13 -9.40
N PRO A 100 -9.94 16.01 -8.71
CA PRO A 100 -11.24 15.36 -8.81
C PRO A 100 -12.34 16.36 -8.40
N GLN A 101 -13.29 16.59 -9.30
CA GLN A 101 -14.45 17.44 -9.06
C GLN A 101 -15.46 16.67 -8.18
N GLY A 102 -15.24 16.64 -6.87
CA GLY A 102 -16.13 15.90 -5.97
C GLY A 102 -15.57 15.71 -4.57
N GLY A 103 -15.50 16.79 -3.80
CA GLY A 103 -15.28 16.75 -2.36
C GLY A 103 -15.72 18.09 -1.78
N ALA A 104 -16.81 18.08 -1.02
CA ALA A 104 -17.47 19.27 -0.50
C ALA A 104 -16.48 20.25 0.15
N SER A 105 -16.71 21.53 -0.12
CA SER A 105 -16.26 22.64 0.71
C SER A 105 -16.55 22.32 2.18
N ASN A 106 -15.54 21.91 2.94
CA ASN A 106 -15.60 22.13 4.38
C ASN A 106 -15.08 23.54 4.59
N GLU A 107 -16.04 24.45 4.78
CA GLU A 107 -15.82 25.84 5.09
C GLU A 107 -14.79 25.97 6.23
N SER A 108 -13.88 26.90 6.01
CA SER A 108 -13.11 27.57 7.05
C SER A 108 -13.99 27.96 8.23
N THR A 109 -13.81 27.30 9.38
CA THR A 109 -14.19 27.87 10.67
C THR A 109 -12.91 28.38 11.35
N PRO A 110 -12.71 29.70 11.47
CA PRO A 110 -11.70 30.25 12.34
C PRO A 110 -12.21 30.24 13.80
N LEU A 111 -11.41 29.72 14.72
CA LEU A 111 -11.38 30.15 16.12
C LEU A 111 -9.90 30.29 16.54
#